data_AF-A0A842WI71-F1
#
_entry.id   AF-A0A842WI71-F1
#
_cell.length_a   1.000
_cell.length_b   1.000
_cell.length_c   1.000
_cell.angle_alpha   90.00
_cell.angle_beta   90.00
_cell.angle_gamma   90.00
#
_symmetry.space_group_name_H-M   'P 1'
#
loop_
_entity.id
_entity.type
_entity.pdbx_description
1 polymer ?
#
loop_
_entity_poly.entity_id
_entity_poly.type
_entity_poly.pdbx_seq_one_letter_code
_entity_poly.pdbx_strand_id
1 'polypeptide(L)' 'MSTYTSIQLSPETKKRLARMKTETKETYDELINTLLDLVPSGDDEGKYSEEFRASLLRSLSDMKHGRVYSLKEVEAALGL' A
#
# COMPACT_ATOMS: atom_id res chain seq x y z
N MET A 1 16.54 -9.76 -23.40
CA MET A 1 16.61 -10.31 -22.03
C MET A 1 15.37 -9.83 -21.31
N SER A 2 14.51 -10.73 -20.81
CA SER A 2 13.42 -10.28 -19.93
C SER A 2 14.00 -10.01 -18.55
N THR A 3 13.99 -8.75 -18.13
CA THR A 3 14.56 -8.27 -16.86
C THR A 3 13.56 -8.47 -15.74
N TYR A 4 13.46 -9.69 -15.23
CA TYR A 4 12.66 -9.98 -14.04
C TYR A 4 13.52 -9.88 -12.79
N THR A 5 12.95 -9.29 -11.74
CA THR A 5 13.52 -9.32 -10.39
C THR A 5 12.69 -10.26 -9.50
N SER A 6 13.17 -10.55 -8.30
CA SER A 6 12.47 -11.39 -7.34
C SER A 6 12.24 -10.64 -6.03
N ILE A 7 11.08 -10.89 -5.41
CA ILE A 7 10.75 -10.43 -4.07
C ILE A 7 10.46 -11.65 -3.19
N GLN A 8 10.73 -11.53 -1.88
CA GLN A 8 10.43 -12.59 -0.92
C GLN A 8 9.02 -12.37 -0.35
N LEU A 9 8.21 -13.41 -0.39
CA LEU A 9 6.86 -13.41 0.18
C LEU A 9 6.69 -14.62 1.09
N SER A 10 5.97 -14.46 2.20
CA SER A 10 5.57 -15.62 3.00
C SER A 10 4.63 -16.53 2.20
N PRO A 11 4.62 -17.85 2.49
CA PRO A 11 3.69 -18.77 1.84
C PRO A 11 2.22 -18.36 1.99
N GLU A 12 1.87 -17.76 3.14
CA GLU A 12 0.53 -17.27 3.40
C GLU A 12 0.17 -16.06 2.53
N THR A 13 1.07 -15.08 2.41
CA THR A 13 0.87 -13.91 1.53
C THR A 13 0.70 -14.36 0.08
N LYS A 14 1.53 -15.31 -0.40
CA LYS A 14 1.38 -15.87 -1.75
C LYS A 14 0.02 -16.55 -1.95
N LYS A 15 -0.47 -17.32 -0.97
CA LYS A 15 -1.81 -17.93 -1.02
C LYS A 15 -2.92 -16.89 -1.06
N ARG A 16 -2.79 -15.79 -0.31
CA ARG A 16 -3.75 -14.67 -0.33
C ARG A 16 -3.78 -14.00 -1.70
N LEU A 17 -2.62 -13.70 -2.29
CA LEU A 17 -2.52 -13.15 -3.64
C LEU A 17 -3.12 -14.12 -4.68
N ALA A 18 -2.88 -15.42 -4.57
CA ALA A 18 -3.43 -16.41 -5.49
C ALA A 18 -4.97 -16.43 -5.49
N ARG A 19 -5.62 -16.16 -4.34
CA ARG A 19 -7.08 -16.06 -4.23
C ARG A 19 -7.66 -14.76 -4.78
N MET A 20 -6.83 -13.73 -4.95
CA MET A 20 -7.24 -12.43 -5.49
C MET A 20 -7.20 -12.39 -7.01
N LYS A 21 -6.56 -13.39 -7.65
CA LYS A 21 -6.51 -13.46 -9.10
C LYS A 21 -7.92 -13.62 -9.68
N THR A 22 -8.29 -12.73 -10.60
CA THR A 22 -9.62 -12.74 -11.24
C THR A 22 -9.67 -13.73 -12.39
N GLU A 23 -8.53 -13.95 -13.06
CA GLU A 23 -8.40 -14.83 -14.22
C GLU A 23 -7.33 -15.90 -14.00
N THR A 24 -7.53 -17.07 -14.62
CA THR A 24 -6.58 -18.19 -14.52
C THR A 24 -5.19 -17.87 -15.09
N LYS A 25 -5.10 -16.89 -16.00
CA LYS A 25 -3.84 -16.50 -16.68
C LYS A 25 -3.15 -15.28 -16.08
N GLU A 26 -3.79 -14.57 -15.15
CA GLU A 26 -3.21 -13.37 -14.54
C GLU A 26 -1.90 -13.73 -13.81
N THR A 27 -0.83 -13.01 -14.11
CA THR A 27 0.46 -13.15 -13.45
C THR A 27 0.44 -12.45 -12.08
N TYR A 28 1.40 -12.78 -11.20
CA TYR A 28 1.52 -12.02 -9.95
C TYR A 28 1.96 -10.57 -10.20
N ASP A 29 2.69 -10.33 -11.28
CA ASP A 29 3.14 -8.99 -11.65
C ASP A 29 1.95 -8.10 -12.06
N GLU A 30 1.07 -8.61 -12.94
CA GLU A 30 -0.18 -7.91 -13.33
C GLU A 30 -1.08 -7.63 -12.12
N LEU A 31 -1.28 -8.64 -11.25
CA LEU A 31 -2.07 -8.47 -10.03
C LEU A 31 -1.45 -7.40 -9.10
N ILE A 32 -0.13 -7.45 -8.87
CA ILE A 32 0.56 -6.48 -8.00
C ILE A 32 0.45 -5.07 -8.59
N ASN A 33 0.67 -4.90 -9.89
CA ASN A 33 0.53 -3.59 -10.54
C ASN A 33 -0.91 -3.07 -10.45
N THR A 34 -1.91 -3.93 -10.68
CA THR A 34 -3.33 -3.56 -10.51
C THR A 34 -3.62 -3.09 -9.07
N LEU A 35 -3.04 -3.75 -8.06
CA LEU A 35 -3.18 -3.30 -6.67
C LEU A 35 -2.45 -1.98 -6.39
N LEU A 36 -1.31 -1.75 -7.03
CA LEU A 36 -0.56 -0.49 -6.90
C LEU A 36 -1.31 0.69 -7.56
N ASP A 37 -2.04 0.45 -8.65
CA ASP A 37 -2.86 1.45 -9.32
C ASP A 37 -4.06 1.92 -8.48
N LEU A 38 -4.49 1.13 -7.48
CA LEU A 38 -5.51 1.55 -6.53
C LEU A 38 -5.01 2.61 -5.54
N VAL A 39 -3.69 2.79 -5.42
CA VAL A 39 -3.11 3.81 -4.54
C VAL A 39 -3.29 5.17 -5.21
N PRO A 40 -4.03 6.12 -4.58
CA PRO A 40 -4.26 7.42 -5.18
C PRO A 40 -2.95 8.10 -5.59
N SER A 41 -2.95 8.65 -6.81
CA SER A 41 -1.82 9.41 -7.36
C SER A 41 -1.94 10.91 -7.10
N GLY A 42 -3.07 11.35 -6.53
CA GLY A 42 -3.39 12.75 -6.29
C GLY A 42 -4.85 12.94 -5.89
N ASP A 43 -5.21 14.19 -5.65
CA ASP A 43 -6.56 14.67 -5.38
C ASP A 43 -6.79 16.05 -6.05
N ASP A 44 -7.78 16.80 -5.59
CA ASP A 44 -8.12 18.13 -6.12
C ASP A 44 -6.97 19.16 -5.93
N GLU A 45 -5.99 18.89 -5.06
CA GLU A 45 -4.80 19.72 -4.86
C GLU A 45 -3.63 19.32 -5.79
N GLY A 46 -3.78 18.23 -6.55
CA GLY A 46 -2.83 17.78 -7.56
C GLY A 46 -2.18 16.44 -7.23
N LYS A 47 -1.00 16.20 -7.83
CA LYS A 47 -0.32 14.90 -7.74
C LYS A 47 0.43 14.75 -6.42
N TYR A 48 0.32 13.56 -5.84
CA TYR A 48 1.09 13.17 -4.66
C TYR A 48 2.55 12.89 -5.02
N SER A 49 3.45 13.26 -4.11
CA SER A 49 4.83 12.80 -4.17
C SER A 49 4.92 11.32 -3.81
N GLU A 50 5.96 10.64 -4.30
CA GLU A 50 6.20 9.23 -3.94
C GLU A 50 6.37 9.03 -2.43
N GLU A 51 7.02 9.98 -1.75
CA GLU A 51 7.18 9.99 -0.30
C GLU A 51 5.82 10.09 0.42
N PHE A 52 4.93 10.94 -0.08
CA PHE A 52 3.59 11.07 0.46
C PHE A 52 2.77 9.80 0.25
N ARG A 53 2.81 9.20 -0.94
CA ARG A 53 2.12 7.93 -1.24
C ARG A 53 2.60 6.81 -0.31
N ALA A 54 3.91 6.71 -0.08
CA ALA A 54 4.48 5.75 0.87
C ALA A 54 4.03 6.02 2.31
N SER A 55 3.99 7.29 2.73
CA SER A 55 3.49 7.68 4.07
C SER A 55 2.00 7.35 4.23
N LEU A 56 1.18 7.63 3.23
CA LEU A 56 -0.25 7.31 3.21
C LEU A 56 -0.49 5.81 3.37
N LEU A 57 0.23 4.98 2.63
CA LEU A 57 0.15 3.51 2.76
C LEU A 57 0.53 3.02 4.16
N ARG A 58 1.57 3.62 4.76
CA ARG A 58 1.96 3.32 6.14
C ARG A 58 0.86 3.71 7.13
N SER A 59 0.30 4.91 7.02
CA SER A 59 -0.80 5.38 7.86
C SER A 59 -2.03 4.48 7.77
N LEU A 60 -2.41 4.03 6.57
CA LEU A 60 -3.50 3.06 6.39
C LEU A 60 -3.21 1.72 7.08
N SER A 61 -1.97 1.24 6.99
CA SER A 61 -1.53 0.04 7.70
C SER A 61 -1.59 0.23 9.22
N ASP A 62 -1.15 1.39 9.72
CA ASP A 62 -1.15 1.73 11.14
C ASP A 62 -2.59 1.75 11.69
N MET A 63 -3.51 2.42 11.00
CA MET A 63 -4.94 2.40 11.34
C MET A 63 -5.50 0.98 11.40
N LYS A 64 -5.20 0.14 10.42
CA LYS A 64 -5.68 -1.25 10.37
C LYS A 64 -5.22 -2.08 11.58
N HIS A 65 -4.06 -1.76 12.15
CA HIS A 65 -3.50 -2.45 13.31
C HIS A 65 -3.72 -1.68 14.63
N GLY A 66 -4.55 -0.62 14.62
CA GLY A 66 -4.82 0.18 15.82
C GLY A 66 -3.64 1.02 16.31
N ARG A 67 -2.61 1.24 15.47
CA ARG A 67 -1.47 2.13 15.76
C ARG A 67 -1.86 3.57 15.43
N VAL A 68 -2.74 4.16 16.25
CA VAL A 68 -3.25 5.52 16.04
C VAL A 68 -2.86 6.43 17.20
N TYR A 69 -2.80 7.73 16.93
CA TYR A 69 -2.64 8.75 17.96
C TYR A 69 -4.02 9.28 18.38
N SER A 70 -4.19 9.52 19.67
CA SER A 70 -5.31 10.28 20.19
C SER A 70 -5.17 11.76 19.86
N LEU A 71 -6.29 12.49 19.84
CA LEU A 71 -6.29 13.93 19.60
C LEU A 71 -5.32 14.67 20.55
N LYS A 72 -5.36 14.31 21.85
CA LYS A 72 -4.49 14.91 22.87
C LYS A 72 -3.00 14.68 22.61
N GLU A 73 -2.62 13.50 22.11
CA GLU A 73 -1.23 13.20 21.73
C GLU A 73 -0.79 14.04 20.53
N VAL A 74 -1.69 14.24 19.57
CA VAL A 74 -1.42 15.08 18.39
C VAL A 74 -1.29 16.55 18.77
N GLU A 75 -2.21 17.08 19.58
CA GLU A 75 -2.14 18.47 20.10
C GLU A 75 -0.81 18.73 20.81
N ALA A 76 -0.42 17.84 21.74
CA ALA A 76 0.85 17.93 22.45
C ALA A 76 2.06 17.87 21.51
N ALA A 77 2.02 17.02 20.46
CA ALA A 77 3.11 16.89 19.49
C ALA A 77 3.23 18.11 18.56
N LEU A 78 2.12 18.81 18.29
CA LEU A 78 2.05 20.00 17.44
C LEU A 78 2.20 21.31 18.24
N GLY A 79 2.21 21.25 19.57
CA GLY A 79 2.24 22.42 20.44
C GLY A 79 0.95 23.25 20.41
N LEU A 80 -0.17 22.57 20.16
CA LEU A 80 -1.53 23.14 20.15
C LEU A 80 -2.23 22.96 21.51
#